data_AF-A0A4R9A7R5-F1
#
_entry.id   AF-A0A4R9A7R5-F1
#
_cell.length_a   1.000
_cell.length_b   1.000
_cell.length_c   1.000
_cell.angle_alpha   90.00
_cell.angle_beta   90.00
_cell.angle_gamma   90.00
#
_symmetry.space_group_name_H-M   'P 1'
#
loop_
_entity.id
_entity.type
_entity.pdbx_description
1 polymer ?
#
loop_
_entity_poly.entity_id
_entity_poly.type
_entity_poly.pdbx_seq_one_letter_code
_entity_poly.pdbx_strand_id
1 'polypeptide(L)'
;MAHRQRHRPDADPVTDRADKTCASCGRRIEWRAKWAHNWDSVKYCSAACRSHGVNTTDLQLESTIVSLLRKSARDATICPSDAARAIGGEEWRDLMEPARRAARRMVARGELQITQGGVVVDPSTAKGAIRLRTPR
;
A
#
# COMPACT_ATOMS: atom_id res chain seq x y z
N MET A 1 -31.60 11.62 -16.35
CA MET A 1 -30.71 10.55 -15.85
C MET A 1 -29.97 11.09 -14.62
N ALA A 2 -30.55 10.95 -13.42
CA ALA A 2 -30.05 11.62 -12.21
C ALA A 2 -28.79 10.93 -11.66
N HIS A 3 -27.71 11.68 -11.47
CA HIS A 3 -26.53 11.23 -10.76
C HIS A 3 -26.90 10.85 -9.32
N ARG A 4 -26.93 9.55 -9.03
CA ARG A 4 -27.15 9.01 -7.69
C ARG A 4 -25.94 9.36 -6.83
N GLN A 5 -26.02 10.46 -6.09
CA GLN A 5 -25.02 10.86 -5.11
C GLN A 5 -24.92 9.73 -4.07
N ARG A 6 -23.76 9.07 -4.00
CA ARG A 6 -23.49 8.09 -2.95
C ARG A 6 -23.26 8.87 -1.67
N HIS A 7 -24.23 8.84 -0.79
CA HIS A 7 -24.09 9.30 0.59
C HIS A 7 -22.91 8.53 1.21
N ARG A 8 -21.85 9.24 1.60
CA ARG A 8 -20.80 8.69 2.47
C ARG A 8 -21.44 8.61 3.85
N PRO A 9 -21.59 7.43 4.47
CA PRO A 9 -22.02 7.41 5.86
C PRO A 9 -20.94 8.09 6.69
N ASP A 10 -21.41 8.90 7.64
CA ASP A 10 -20.60 9.61 8.61
C ASP A 10 -19.62 8.65 9.31
N ALA A 11 -18.43 9.16 9.61
CA ALA A 11 -17.39 8.41 10.28
C ALA A 11 -17.92 7.90 11.64
N ASP A 12 -18.02 6.58 11.78
CA ASP A 12 -18.32 5.92 13.04
C ASP A 12 -17.39 6.46 14.15
N PRO A 13 -17.91 6.67 15.39
CA PRO A 13 -17.10 7.14 16.50
C PRO A 13 -15.96 6.14 16.70
N VAL A 14 -14.74 6.69 16.78
CA VAL A 14 -13.48 5.95 16.84
C VAL A 14 -13.53 4.96 18.01
N THR A 15 -13.95 3.74 17.72
CA THR A 15 -13.89 2.64 18.66
C THR A 15 -12.43 2.36 18.93
N ASP A 16 -12.06 2.28 20.21
CA ASP A 16 -10.75 1.91 20.77
C ASP A 16 -10.25 0.56 20.22
N ARG A 17 -9.88 0.55 18.95
CA ARG A 17 -9.42 -0.61 18.19
C ARG A 17 -8.13 -0.20 17.53
N ALA A 18 -7.09 -0.98 17.76
CA ALA A 18 -5.80 -0.76 17.11
C ALA A 18 -5.96 -0.77 15.59
N ASP A 19 -5.36 0.22 14.93
CA ASP A 19 -5.22 0.25 13.48
C ASP A 19 -4.48 -1.02 13.01
N LYS A 20 -5.02 -1.67 11.99
CA LYS A 20 -4.40 -2.85 11.38
C LYS A 20 -4.10 -2.60 9.91
N THR A 21 -3.00 -3.16 9.46
CA THR A 21 -2.60 -3.14 8.05
C THR A 21 -2.79 -4.51 7.43
N CYS A 22 -3.37 -4.56 6.23
CA CYS A 22 -3.56 -5.79 5.48
C CYS A 22 -2.21 -6.40 5.09
N ALA A 23 -1.94 -7.62 5.55
CA ALA A 23 -0.69 -8.33 5.27
C ALA A 23 -0.43 -8.56 3.77
N SER A 24 -1.48 -8.58 2.95
CA SER A 24 -1.37 -8.82 1.50
C SER A 24 -1.15 -7.54 0.68
N CYS A 25 -1.93 -6.48 0.93
CA CYS A 25 -1.91 -5.28 0.09
C CYS A 25 -1.33 -4.02 0.75
N GLY A 26 -1.01 -4.09 2.05
CA GLY A 26 -0.43 -2.98 2.81
C GLY A 26 -1.39 -1.82 3.10
N ARG A 27 -2.67 -1.91 2.74
CA ARG A 27 -3.67 -0.88 3.10
C ARG A 27 -4.15 -1.05 4.53
N ARG A 28 -4.57 0.06 5.15
CA ARG A 28 -5.31 0.02 6.41
C ARG A 28 -6.57 -0.83 6.25
N ILE A 29 -6.82 -1.68 7.25
CA ILE A 29 -8.03 -2.48 7.37
C ILE A 29 -9.06 -1.59 8.06
N GLU A 30 -10.08 -1.17 7.30
CA GLU A 30 -11.23 -0.49 7.88
C GLU A 30 -12.12 -1.49 8.60
N TRP A 31 -12.54 -1.16 9.83
CA TRP A 31 -13.42 -2.01 10.62
C TRP A 31 -14.73 -2.35 9.88
N ARG A 32 -15.26 -3.55 10.15
CA ARG A 32 -16.55 -4.01 9.61
C ARG A 32 -17.28 -4.80 10.69
N ALA A 33 -18.59 -4.64 10.80
CA ALA A 33 -19.43 -5.31 11.80
C ALA A 33 -19.20 -6.83 11.90
N LYS A 34 -18.98 -7.51 10.76
CA LYS A 34 -18.69 -8.95 10.70
C LYS A 34 -17.42 -9.39 11.44
N TRP A 35 -16.56 -8.46 11.82
CA TRP A 35 -15.31 -8.73 12.56
C TRP A 35 -15.42 -8.40 14.05
N ALA A 36 -16.61 -8.08 14.54
CA ALA A 36 -16.84 -7.73 15.94
C ALA A 36 -16.26 -8.76 16.93
N HIS A 37 -16.36 -10.05 16.59
CA HIS A 37 -15.94 -11.14 17.49
C HIS A 37 -14.51 -11.65 17.26
N ASN A 38 -13.80 -11.18 16.23
CA ASN A 38 -12.49 -11.73 15.87
C ASN A 38 -11.50 -10.71 15.30
N TRP A 39 -11.68 -9.41 15.62
CA TRP A 39 -10.85 -8.32 15.12
C TRP A 39 -9.35 -8.58 15.30
N ASP A 40 -8.93 -9.13 16.44
CA ASP A 40 -7.53 -9.39 16.73
C ASP A 40 -6.87 -10.34 15.74
N SER A 41 -7.63 -11.30 15.22
CA SER A 41 -7.18 -12.29 14.24
C SER A 41 -7.31 -11.82 12.78
N VAL A 42 -7.89 -10.64 12.51
CA VAL A 42 -8.04 -10.12 11.15
C VAL A 42 -6.70 -9.67 10.58
N LYS A 43 -6.20 -10.40 9.57
CA LYS A 43 -4.94 -10.10 8.86
C LYS A 43 -5.11 -9.48 7.47
N TYR A 44 -6.31 -9.57 6.89
CA TYR A 44 -6.57 -9.18 5.49
C TYR A 44 -7.83 -8.33 5.36
N CYS A 45 -7.79 -7.30 4.51
CA CYS A 45 -8.91 -6.39 4.30
C CYS A 45 -10.08 -7.00 3.49
N SER A 46 -9.86 -8.13 2.80
CA SER A 46 -10.86 -8.79 1.95
C SER A 46 -10.54 -10.26 1.72
N ALA A 47 -11.53 -11.03 1.23
CA ALA A 47 -11.32 -12.41 0.79
C ALA A 47 -10.33 -12.50 -0.37
N ALA A 48 -10.37 -11.56 -1.32
CA ALA A 48 -9.41 -11.49 -2.42
C ALA A 48 -7.96 -11.31 -1.92
N CYS A 49 -7.73 -10.41 -0.95
CA CYS A 49 -6.40 -10.26 -0.33
C CYS A 49 -5.97 -11.49 0.47
N ARG A 50 -6.92 -12.18 1.13
CA ARG A 50 -6.62 -13.45 1.81
C ARG A 50 -6.18 -14.53 0.81
N SER A 51 -6.89 -14.65 -0.32
CA SER A 51 -6.58 -15.65 -1.36
C SER A 51 -5.30 -15.31 -2.12
N HIS A 52 -5.02 -14.03 -2.34
CA HIS A 52 -3.83 -13.61 -3.09
C HIS A 52 -2.56 -13.67 -2.23
N GLY A 53 -2.62 -13.27 -0.96
CA GLY A 53 -1.45 -13.31 -0.06
C GLY A 53 -0.33 -12.35 -0.48
N VAL A 54 0.91 -12.74 -0.18
CA VAL A 54 2.16 -12.13 -0.65
C VAL A 54 2.92 -13.25 -1.36
N ASN A 55 3.40 -12.99 -2.59
CA ASN A 55 4.08 -13.99 -3.42
C ASN A 55 5.55 -13.63 -3.70
N THR A 56 6.23 -14.41 -4.54
CA THR A 56 7.65 -14.18 -4.88
C THR A 56 7.87 -12.84 -5.60
N THR A 57 6.99 -12.47 -6.53
CA THR A 57 7.06 -11.19 -7.25
C THR A 57 6.91 -10.01 -6.31
N ASP A 58 5.98 -10.08 -5.36
CA ASP A 58 5.82 -9.10 -4.29
C ASP A 58 7.12 -8.88 -3.50
N LEU A 59 7.80 -9.96 -3.10
CA LEU A 59 9.05 -9.91 -2.35
C LEU A 59 10.21 -9.35 -3.19
N GLN A 60 10.27 -9.72 -4.48
CA GLN A 60 11.23 -9.16 -5.42
C GLN A 60 11.05 -7.66 -5.65
N LEU A 61 9.80 -7.17 -5.66
CA LEU A 61 9.53 -5.74 -5.74
C LEU A 61 10.03 -5.00 -4.49
N GLU A 62 9.82 -5.56 -3.29
CA GLU A 62 10.34 -4.98 -2.04
C GLU A 62 11.87 -4.87 -2.07
N SER A 63 12.58 -5.95 -2.43
CA SER A 63 14.04 -5.94 -2.50
C SER A 63 14.59 -4.99 -3.58
N THR A 64 13.87 -4.87 -4.70
CA THR A 64 14.20 -3.94 -5.80
C THR A 64 14.01 -2.49 -5.36
N ILE A 65 12.92 -2.15 -4.66
CA ILE A 65 12.70 -0.81 -4.10
C ILE A 65 13.87 -0.41 -3.20
N VAL A 66 14.28 -1.30 -2.28
CA VAL A 66 15.42 -1.05 -1.39
C VAL A 66 16.70 -0.83 -2.20
N SER A 67 16.96 -1.68 -3.19
CA SER A 67 18.17 -1.61 -4.02
C SER A 67 18.26 -0.30 -4.81
N LEU A 68 17.14 0.14 -5.39
CA LEU A 68 17.06 1.40 -6.13
C LEU A 68 17.27 2.62 -5.23
N LEU A 69 16.64 2.63 -4.05
CA LEU A 69 16.81 3.73 -3.08
C LEU A 69 18.25 3.80 -2.57
N ARG A 70 18.90 2.65 -2.30
CA ARG A 70 20.31 2.60 -1.88
C ARG A 70 21.29 3.10 -2.93
N LYS A 71 21.00 2.89 -4.22
CA LYS A 71 21.82 3.37 -5.34
C LYS A 71 21.63 4.86 -5.63
N SER A 72 20.61 5.47 -5.05
CA SER A 72 20.27 6.87 -5.30
C SER A 72 20.91 7.78 -4.25
N ALA A 73 21.01 9.09 -4.55
CA ALA A 73 21.55 10.07 -3.59
C ALA A 73 20.76 10.07 -2.27
N ARG A 74 21.39 10.49 -1.17
CA ARG A 74 20.67 10.79 0.08
C ARG A 74 19.57 11.82 -0.25
N ASP A 75 18.31 11.52 0.06
CA ASP A 75 17.09 12.27 -0.32
C ASP A 75 16.52 12.07 -1.74
N ALA A 76 17.13 11.24 -2.57
CA ALA A 76 16.51 10.88 -3.83
C ALA A 76 15.21 10.10 -3.61
N THR A 77 14.28 10.30 -4.54
CA THR A 77 13.02 9.56 -4.56
C THR A 77 12.98 8.67 -5.79
N ILE A 78 12.24 7.57 -5.73
CA ILE A 78 11.86 6.76 -6.89
C ILE A 78 10.33 6.73 -7.00
N CYS A 79 9.78 6.09 -8.02
CA CYS A 79 8.36 5.77 -8.11
C CYS A 79 8.13 4.26 -8.24
N PRO A 80 6.91 3.74 -7.99
CA PRO A 80 6.63 2.32 -8.10
C PRO A 80 6.95 1.73 -9.48
N SER A 81 6.81 2.51 -10.56
CA SER A 81 7.16 2.05 -11.90
C SER A 81 8.66 1.83 -12.10
N ASP A 82 9.53 2.45 -11.31
CA ASP A 82 10.98 2.20 -11.40
C ASP A 82 11.30 0.76 -10.96
N ALA A 83 10.70 0.32 -9.85
CA ALA A 83 10.81 -1.07 -9.39
C ALA A 83 10.12 -2.06 -10.34
N ALA A 84 8.93 -1.71 -10.84
CA ALA A 84 8.21 -2.55 -11.80
C ALA A 84 9.02 -2.75 -13.10
N ARG A 85 9.58 -1.68 -13.67
CA ARG A 85 10.41 -1.75 -14.89
C ARG A 85 11.69 -2.55 -14.69
N ALA A 86 12.28 -2.47 -13.50
CA ALA A 86 13.52 -3.18 -13.20
C ALA A 86 13.37 -4.71 -13.22
N ILE A 87 12.17 -5.25 -12.97
CA ILE A 87 11.95 -6.71 -12.94
C ILE A 87 10.92 -7.22 -13.94
N GLY A 88 10.09 -6.34 -14.52
CA GLY A 88 8.91 -6.72 -15.31
C GLY A 88 9.11 -6.77 -16.82
N GLY A 89 10.28 -6.39 -17.35
CA GLY A 89 10.53 -6.41 -18.79
C GLY A 89 9.50 -5.58 -19.57
N GLU A 90 8.99 -6.12 -20.69
CA GLU A 90 7.95 -5.47 -21.52
C GLU A 90 6.59 -5.38 -20.79
N GLU A 91 6.29 -6.34 -19.92
CA GLU A 91 5.02 -6.48 -19.18
C GLU A 91 5.02 -5.74 -17.84
N TRP A 92 5.96 -4.82 -17.61
CA TRP A 92 6.11 -4.11 -16.33
C TRP A 92 4.84 -3.37 -15.88
N ARG A 93 3.93 -3.04 -16.80
CA ARG A 93 2.67 -2.35 -16.49
C ARG A 93 1.77 -3.19 -15.58
N ASP A 94 1.77 -4.50 -15.73
CA ASP A 94 0.99 -5.41 -14.89
C ASP A 94 1.52 -5.46 -13.45
N LEU A 95 2.79 -5.09 -13.26
CA LEU A 95 3.43 -4.99 -11.95
C LEU A 95 3.17 -3.65 -11.25
N MET A 96 2.40 -2.72 -11.82
CA MET A 96 2.14 -1.43 -11.17
C MET A 96 1.39 -1.58 -9.83
N GLU A 97 0.29 -2.33 -9.79
CA GLU A 97 -0.44 -2.54 -8.53
C GLU A 97 0.35 -3.42 -7.55
N PRO A 98 1.01 -4.52 -7.97
CA PRO A 98 1.99 -5.22 -7.13
C PRO A 98 3.06 -4.30 -6.53
N ALA A 99 3.67 -3.41 -7.32
CA ALA A 99 4.70 -2.48 -6.84
C ALA A 99 4.13 -1.50 -5.80
N ARG A 100 2.90 -1.02 -5.99
CA ARG A 100 2.20 -0.21 -4.98
C ARG A 100 1.93 -1.01 -3.71
N ARG A 101 1.49 -2.27 -3.81
CA ARG A 101 1.27 -3.14 -2.65
C ARG A 101 2.55 -3.37 -1.85
N ALA A 102 3.66 -3.65 -2.53
CA ALA A 102 4.99 -3.73 -1.93
C ALA A 102 5.36 -2.45 -1.17
N ALA A 103 5.27 -1.30 -1.83
CA ALA A 103 5.56 -0.01 -1.20
C ALA A 103 4.69 0.23 0.06
N ARG A 104 3.39 -0.08 0.00
CA ARG A 104 2.49 0.08 1.16
C ARG A 104 2.86 -0.85 2.33
N ARG A 105 3.24 -2.10 2.05
CA ARG A 105 3.72 -3.02 3.09
C ARG A 105 5.00 -2.50 3.74
N MET A 106 5.94 -1.97 2.96
CA MET A 106 7.17 -1.37 3.48
C MET A 106 6.87 -0.13 4.33
N VAL A 107 5.93 0.73 3.93
CA VAL A 107 5.47 1.87 4.76
C VAL A 107 4.88 1.37 6.08
N ALA A 108 4.05 0.33 6.05
CA ALA A 108 3.45 -0.24 7.26
C ALA A 108 4.49 -0.83 8.23
N ARG A 109 5.68 -1.22 7.74
CA ARG A 109 6.81 -1.65 8.55
C ARG A 109 7.75 -0.51 8.97
N GLY A 110 7.47 0.72 8.56
CA GLY A 110 8.31 1.89 8.85
C GLY A 110 9.59 1.96 8.01
N GLU A 111 9.72 1.15 6.96
CA GLU A 111 10.94 1.09 6.13
C GLU A 111 10.93 2.12 4.99
N LEU A 112 9.77 2.72 4.72
CA LEU A 112 9.55 3.58 3.56
C LEU A 112 8.57 4.71 3.90
N GLN A 113 8.68 5.83 3.19
CA GLN A 113 7.64 6.87 3.13
C GLN A 113 7.12 7.00 1.69
N ILE A 114 5.80 7.12 1.56
CA ILE A 114 5.13 7.48 0.30
C ILE A 114 4.81 8.98 0.32
N THR A 115 5.20 9.70 -0.75
CA THR A 115 4.95 11.13 -0.87
C THR A 115 4.25 11.51 -2.18
N GLN A 116 3.53 12.63 -2.17
CA GLN A 116 3.00 13.32 -3.34
C GLN A 116 3.27 14.81 -3.22
N GLY A 117 3.82 15.44 -4.26
CA GLY A 117 4.25 16.84 -4.17
C GLY A 117 5.26 17.10 -3.05
N GLY A 118 6.06 16.10 -2.66
CA GLY A 118 7.03 16.19 -1.57
C GLY A 118 6.47 15.94 -0.16
N VAL A 119 5.14 15.91 -0.01
CA VAL A 119 4.45 15.72 1.28
C VAL A 119 4.17 14.23 1.51
N VAL A 120 4.37 13.74 2.73
CA VAL A 120 4.01 12.36 3.12
C VAL A 120 2.48 12.22 3.09
N VAL A 121 1.99 11.17 2.42
CA VAL A 121 0.55 10.92 2.27
C VAL A 121 0.18 9.53 2.80
N ASP A 122 -1.10 9.35 3.13
CA ASP A 122 -1.61 8.03 3.54
C ASP A 122 -1.54 7.04 2.34
N PRO A 123 -0.79 5.93 2.47
CA PRO A 123 -0.69 4.92 1.43
C PRO A 123 -2.03 4.30 1.01
N SER A 124 -3.02 4.27 1.91
CA SER A 124 -4.30 3.60 1.68
C SER A 124 -5.23 4.40 0.78
N THR A 125 -5.04 5.72 0.72
CA THR A 125 -5.94 6.66 0.04
C THR A 125 -5.27 7.44 -1.09
N ALA A 126 -3.93 7.47 -1.16
CA ALA A 126 -3.17 8.12 -2.22
C ALA A 126 -3.56 7.60 -3.62
N LYS A 127 -3.83 8.53 -4.54
CA LYS A 127 -4.22 8.26 -5.94
C LYS A 127 -3.23 8.90 -6.90
N GLY A 128 -3.04 8.29 -8.06
CA GLY A 128 -2.16 8.83 -9.09
C GLY A 128 -0.68 8.69 -8.75
N ALA A 129 0.16 9.56 -9.32
CA ALA A 129 1.61 9.48 -9.20
C ALA A 129 2.06 9.64 -7.74
N ILE A 130 2.84 8.67 -7.25
CA ILE A 130 3.44 8.68 -5.91
C ILE A 130 4.95 8.53 -6.01
N ARG A 131 5.66 9.06 -5.03
CA ARG A 131 7.10 8.92 -4.87
C ARG A 131 7.40 8.12 -3.60
N LEU A 132 8.49 7.37 -3.64
CA LEU A 132 8.98 6.51 -2.58
C LEU A 132 10.33 7.06 -2.12
N ARG A 133 10.54 7.13 -0.80
CA ARG A 133 11.83 7.49 -0.20
C ARG A 133 12.06 6.76 1.11
N THR A 134 13.32 6.68 1.53
CA THR A 134 13.65 6.24 2.89
C THR A 134 13.08 7.24 3.91
N PRO A 135 12.64 6.78 5.10
CA PRO A 135 12.30 7.67 6.20
C PRO A 135 13.45 8.61 6.55
N ARG A 136 13.11 9.80 7.06
CA ARG A 136 14.06 10.79 7.58
C ARG A 136 14.07 10.72 9.09
#